data_AF-A0A2V9AL00-F1
#
_entry.id   AF-A0A2V9AL00-F1
#
_cell.length_a   1.000
_cell.length_b   1.000
_cell.length_c   1.000
_cell.angle_alpha   90.00
_cell.angle_beta   90.00
_cell.angle_gamma   90.00
#
_symmetry.space_group_name_H-M   'P 1'
#
loop_
_entity.id
_entity.type
_entity.pdbx_description
1 polymer ?
#
loop_
_entity_poly.entity_id
_entity_poly.type
_entity_poly.pdbx_seq_one_letter_code
_entity_poly.pdbx_strand_id
1 'polypeptide(L)'
;MTTWNKRDWKQFYEVARRPWRAHRPPRPVYPTGLNRVLPAQGFSLSELDDAGVNLELAERLGLPVDAGRIGTYGPNVTVLRDFVRSSRRPL
;
A
#
# COMPACT_ATOMS: atom_id res chain seq x y z
N MET A 1 -20.98 0.87 28.07
CA MET A 1 -19.74 0.09 27.84
C MET A 1 -20.14 -1.29 27.37
N THR A 2 -19.94 -1.60 26.09
CA THR A 2 -20.37 -2.88 25.53
C THR A 2 -19.27 -3.90 25.77
N THR A 3 -19.51 -4.86 26.66
CA THR A 3 -18.62 -5.99 26.91
C THR A 3 -18.71 -6.98 25.75
N TRP A 4 -17.56 -7.36 25.20
CA TRP A 4 -17.47 -8.28 24.07
C TRP A 4 -17.94 -9.68 24.49
N ASN A 5 -18.81 -10.28 23.69
CA ASN A 5 -19.29 -11.64 23.90
C ASN A 5 -18.30 -12.67 23.30
N LYS A 6 -18.52 -13.96 23.58
CA LYS A 6 -17.66 -15.07 23.10
C LYS A 6 -17.57 -15.16 21.57
N ARG A 7 -18.62 -14.79 20.84
CA ARG A 7 -18.62 -14.76 19.36
C ARG A 7 -17.79 -13.61 18.83
N ASP A 8 -17.86 -12.43 19.45
CA ASP A 8 -17.05 -11.26 19.08
C ASP A 8 -15.56 -11.59 19.23
N TRP A 9 -15.20 -12.24 20.34
CA TRP A 9 -13.83 -12.72 20.57
C TRP A 9 -13.38 -13.76 19.53
N LYS A 10 -14.25 -14.71 19.18
CA LYS A 10 -13.94 -15.74 18.17
C LYS A 10 -13.73 -15.11 16.79
N GLN A 11 -14.61 -14.19 16.39
CA GLN A 11 -14.53 -13.49 15.10
C GLN A 11 -13.27 -12.62 15.03
N PHE A 12 -12.93 -11.91 16.10
CA PHE A 12 -11.68 -11.17 16.18
C PHE A 12 -10.46 -12.09 16.03
N TYR A 13 -10.42 -13.21 16.75
CA TYR A 13 -9.32 -14.16 16.66
C TYR A 13 -9.18 -14.78 15.27
N GLU A 14 -10.28 -15.06 14.57
CA GLU A 14 -10.26 -15.55 13.19
C GLU A 14 -9.73 -14.50 12.22
N VAL A 15 -10.10 -13.23 12.40
CA VAL A 15 -9.56 -12.11 11.60
C VAL A 15 -8.08 -11.88 11.90
N ALA A 16 -7.66 -11.95 13.16
CA ALA A 16 -6.28 -11.78 13.59
C ALA A 16 -5.37 -12.96 13.21
N ARG A 17 -5.92 -14.19 13.17
CA ARG A 17 -5.20 -15.41 12.72
C ARG A 17 -5.11 -15.54 11.21
N ARG A 18 -5.83 -14.73 10.42
CA ARG A 18 -5.62 -14.74 8.97
C ARG A 18 -4.14 -14.43 8.72
N PRO A 19 -3.44 -15.25 7.91
CA PRO A 19 -2.08 -14.93 7.50
C PRO A 19 -2.08 -13.49 7.03
N TRP A 20 -1.10 -12.69 7.48
CA TRP A 20 -0.89 -11.35 6.96
C TRP A 20 -1.00 -11.44 5.45
N ARG A 21 -2.08 -10.89 4.88
CA ARG A 21 -2.31 -11.01 3.44
C ARG A 21 -1.14 -10.30 2.79
N ALA A 22 -0.22 -11.09 2.24
CA ALA A 22 1.01 -10.63 1.60
C ALA A 22 0.76 -9.67 0.42
N HIS A 23 -0.51 -9.49 0.05
CA HIS A 23 -0.96 -8.62 -1.04
C HIS A 23 -1.55 -7.30 -0.55
N ARG A 24 -1.29 -6.85 0.69
CA ARG A 24 -1.60 -5.45 1.00
C ARG A 24 -0.71 -4.54 0.14
N PRO A 25 -1.31 -3.59 -0.60
CA PRO A 25 -0.55 -2.67 -1.42
C PRO A 25 0.38 -1.83 -0.54
N PRO A 26 1.61 -1.53 -1.01
CA PRO A 26 2.53 -0.67 -0.30
C PRO A 26 1.93 0.73 -0.11
N ARG A 27 2.38 1.41 0.95
CA ARG A 27 1.99 2.79 1.26
C ARG A 27 3.21 3.70 1.04
N PRO A 28 3.09 4.76 0.22
CA PRO A 28 4.21 5.62 -0.10
C PRO A 28 4.59 6.56 1.04
N VAL A 29 5.81 7.07 0.95
CA VAL A 29 6.34 8.10 1.86
C VAL A 29 6.95 9.25 1.06
N TYR A 30 7.10 10.42 1.66
CA TYR A 30 7.82 11.54 1.05
C TYR A 30 8.91 12.08 1.98
N PRO A 31 10.05 12.54 1.43
CA PRO A 31 11.11 13.16 2.22
C PRO A 31 10.68 14.56 2.66
N THR A 32 11.00 14.93 3.90
CA THR A 32 10.70 16.28 4.44
C THR A 32 11.87 17.25 4.37
N GLY A 33 12.98 16.86 3.75
CA GLY A 33 14.22 17.63 3.71
C GLY A 33 15.07 17.60 4.99
N LEU A 34 14.56 17.02 6.08
CA LEU A 34 15.24 16.96 7.39
C LEU A 34 15.69 15.54 7.78
N ASN A 35 16.22 14.76 6.82
CA ASN A 35 16.56 13.33 6.99
C ASN A 35 15.42 12.51 7.62
N ARG A 36 14.17 12.90 7.33
CA ARG A 36 12.95 12.26 7.81
C ARG A 36 12.04 11.99 6.63
N VAL A 37 11.21 10.97 6.78
CA VAL A 37 10.17 10.59 5.84
C VAL A 37 8.81 10.63 6.54
N LEU A 38 7.80 11.09 5.83
CA LEU A 38 6.42 11.11 6.31
C LEU A 38 5.53 10.23 5.42
N PRO A 39 4.50 9.60 5.98
CA PRO A 39 3.54 8.83 5.21
C PRO A 39 2.79 9.74 4.24
N ALA A 40 2.68 9.31 2.98
CA ALA A 40 1.84 9.95 1.99
C ALA A 40 0.45 9.29 1.97
N GLN A 41 -0.56 10.04 1.52
CA GLN A 41 -1.91 9.51 1.32
C GLN A 41 -1.94 8.44 0.22
N GLY A 42 -1.19 8.68 -0.86
CA GLY A 42 -1.06 7.79 -2.02
C GLY A 42 0.16 8.09 -2.88
N PHE A 43 0.37 7.24 -3.90
CA PHE A 43 1.44 7.37 -4.88
C PHE A 43 1.12 8.51 -5.81
N SER A 44 2.13 9.33 -6.14
CA SER A 44 1.96 10.36 -7.16
C SER A 44 1.82 9.73 -8.54
N LEU A 45 1.25 10.48 -9.49
CA LEU A 45 1.16 10.03 -10.88
C LEU A 45 2.54 9.79 -11.50
N SER A 46 3.53 10.62 -11.17
CA SER A 46 4.92 10.43 -11.59
C SER A 46 5.54 9.14 -11.05
N GLU A 47 5.29 8.79 -9.78
CA GLU A 47 5.78 7.54 -9.18
C GLU A 47 5.17 6.30 -9.86
N LEU A 48 3.90 6.38 -10.26
CA LEU A 48 3.23 5.31 -11.01
C LEU A 48 3.80 5.17 -12.42
N ASP A 49 3.99 6.28 -13.13
CA ASP A 49 4.57 6.32 -14.48
C ASP A 49 6.01 5.77 -14.48
N ASP A 50 6.84 6.23 -13.53
CA ASP A 50 8.22 5.73 -13.33
C ASP A 50 8.25 4.23 -12.99
N ALA A 51 7.21 3.72 -12.32
CA ALA A 51 7.06 2.30 -12.01
C ALA A 51 6.49 1.48 -13.18
N GLY A 52 6.06 2.11 -14.28
CA GLY A 52 5.38 1.47 -15.40
C GLY A 52 3.99 0.95 -15.02
N VAL A 53 3.31 1.64 -14.11
CA VAL A 53 1.97 1.30 -13.60
C VAL A 53 0.98 2.34 -14.11
N ASN A 54 0.00 1.90 -14.90
CA ASN A 54 -1.11 2.76 -15.30
C ASN A 54 -2.20 2.79 -14.21
N LEU A 55 -3.12 3.76 -14.30
CA LEU A 55 -4.19 3.96 -13.31
C LEU A 55 -5.12 2.76 -13.19
N GLU A 56 -5.46 2.11 -14.31
CA GLU A 56 -6.30 0.90 -14.32
C GLU A 56 -5.64 -0.26 -13.55
N LEU A 57 -4.34 -0.49 -13.76
CA LEU A 57 -3.59 -1.49 -13.02
C LEU A 57 -3.46 -1.13 -11.54
N ALA A 58 -3.26 0.16 -11.23
CA ALA A 58 -3.21 0.64 -9.86
C ALA A 58 -4.52 0.39 -9.12
N GLU A 59 -5.66 0.67 -9.76
CA GLU A 59 -6.99 0.38 -9.21
C GLU A 59 -7.20 -1.12 -9.01
N ARG A 60 -6.86 -1.95 -10.01
CA ARG A 60 -6.96 -3.41 -9.93
C ARG A 60 -6.13 -3.99 -8.78
N LEU A 61 -4.98 -3.40 -8.50
CA LEU A 61 -4.08 -3.79 -7.42
C LEU A 61 -4.44 -3.12 -6.07
N GLY A 62 -5.44 -2.24 -6.04
CA GLY A 62 -5.85 -1.49 -4.85
C GLY A 62 -4.79 -0.49 -4.37
N LEU A 63 -3.88 -0.04 -5.24
CA LEU A 63 -2.85 0.91 -4.88
C LEU A 63 -3.48 2.25 -4.47
N PRO A 64 -3.06 2.85 -3.35
CA PRO A 64 -3.51 4.19 -3.00
C PRO A 64 -2.85 5.21 -3.94
N VAL A 65 -3.66 5.95 -4.69
CA VAL A 65 -3.19 6.97 -5.64
C VAL A 65 -3.56 8.35 -5.12
N ASP A 66 -2.61 9.28 -5.19
CA ASP A 66 -2.80 10.69 -4.88
C ASP A 66 -2.47 11.52 -6.12
N ALA A 67 -3.52 11.86 -6.89
CA ALA A 67 -3.37 12.61 -8.13
C ALA A 67 -2.95 14.08 -7.90
N GLY A 68 -3.12 14.61 -6.68
CA GLY A 68 -2.73 15.98 -6.34
C GLY A 68 -1.27 16.09 -5.91
N ARG A 69 -0.61 14.97 -5.58
CA ARG A 69 0.78 14.95 -5.15
C ARG A 69 1.72 14.98 -6.34
N ILE A 70 2.64 15.94 -6.31
CA ILE A 70 3.64 16.16 -7.37
C ILE A 70 5.00 15.65 -6.91
N GLY A 71 5.73 15.02 -7.83
CA GLY A 71 7.12 14.61 -7.64
C GLY A 71 7.30 13.11 -7.46
N THR A 72 8.55 12.67 -7.55
CA THR A 72 8.95 11.26 -7.46
C THR A 72 9.85 11.05 -6.25
N TYR A 73 9.57 10.01 -5.48
CA TYR A 73 10.52 9.49 -4.51
C TYR A 73 11.01 8.11 -4.94
N GLY A 74 12.29 8.01 -5.30
CA GLY A 74 12.89 6.79 -5.86
C GLY A 74 12.59 5.49 -5.07
N PRO A 75 12.66 5.48 -3.73
CA PRO A 75 12.29 4.31 -2.93
C PRO A 75 10.84 3.84 -3.15
N ASN A 76 9.88 4.75 -3.34
CA ASN A 76 8.49 4.39 -3.61
C ASN A 76 8.36 3.66 -4.96
N VAL A 77 9.10 4.12 -5.98
CA VAL A 77 9.11 3.51 -7.31
C VAL A 77 9.68 2.09 -7.26
N THR A 78 10.77 1.88 -6.52
CA THR A 78 11.36 0.54 -6.33
C THR A 78 10.36 -0.41 -5.67
N VAL A 79 9.70 0.04 -4.59
CA VAL A 79 8.70 -0.75 -3.89
C VAL A 79 7.49 -1.07 -4.79
N LEU A 80 7.04 -0.13 -5.61
CA LEU A 80 5.98 -0.37 -6.60
C LEU A 80 6.37 -1.45 -7.61
N ARG A 81 7.58 -1.37 -8.18
CA ARG A 81 8.08 -2.36 -9.14
C ARG A 81 8.15 -3.76 -8.53
N ASP A 82 8.64 -3.87 -7.30
CA ASP A 82 8.71 -5.15 -6.60
C ASP A 82 7.33 -5.71 -6.25
N PHE A 83 6.40 -4.84 -5.82
CA PHE A 83 5.02 -5.24 -5.55
C PHE A 83 4.27 -5.69 -6.82
N VAL A 84 4.44 -4.98 -7.93
CA VAL A 84 3.84 -5.38 -9.22
C VAL A 84 4.44 -6.70 -9.69
N ARG A 85 5.76 -6.91 -9.51
CA ARG A 85 6.42 -8.18 -9.85
C ARG A 85 5.87 -9.33 -9.00
N SER A 86 5.74 -9.16 -7.68
CA SER A 86 5.20 -10.21 -6.80
C SER A 86 3.72 -10.49 -7.06
N SER A 87 2.94 -9.47 -7.42
CA SER A 87 1.52 -9.62 -7.76
C SER A 87 1.28 -10.43 -9.05
N ARG A 88 2.27 -10.54 -9.94
CA ARG A 88 2.19 -11.34 -11.18
C ARG A 88 2.52 -12.83 -10.97
N ARG A 89 3.21 -13.19 -9.88
CA ARG A 89 3.58 -14.57 -9.55
C ARG A 89 2.93 -14.94 -8.22
N PRO A 90 1.70 -15.48 -8.21
CA PRO A 90 1.16 -16.05 -7.00
C PRO A 90 2.07 -17.20 -6.57
N LEU A 91 2.58 -17.12 -5.33
CA LEU A 91 3.25 -18.24 -4.65
C LEU A 91 2.24 -19.35 -4.37
#